data_AF-A0A7W1D101-F1
#
_entry.id   AF-A0A7W1D101-F1
#
_cell.length_a   1.000
_cell.length_b   1.000
_cell.length_c   1.000
_cell.angle_alpha   90.00
_cell.angle_beta   90.00
_cell.angle_gamma   90.00
#
_symmetry.space_group_name_H-M   'P 1'
#
loop_
_entity.id
_entity.type
_entity.pdbx_description
1 polymer ?
#
loop_
_entity_poly.entity_id
_entity_poly.type
_entity_poly.pdbx_seq_one_letter_code
_entity_poly.pdbx_strand_id
1 'polypeptide(L)'
;MGADPKARDAARVLRVVGTRHRRAGTTVEALTTTRDVEPFDELADRILPFTRAELSDLRVQKALRRSQRPLWTPPKDFSQASLWEARLSDLQALRELRWFGEPMPDFRDRWLFLAGAAMSWISPPEVLRRELYALAEEVGGWTPGHTDSKMHAIFRTAREHQAGKRVEWDGLAVSPRYRFKNETIIEWLEITPEEERRLKTVISDDERRRRNRERDEKRRREAGAMTRTEYEDRAAWRRAEAVRMAAEGLQSGEIARRLGISKSSIQKTLRVARRGVESRSG
;
A
#
# COMPACT_ATOMS: atom_id res chain seq x y z
N MET A 1 6.24 28.61 4.43
CA MET A 1 5.34 29.25 3.45
C MET A 1 4.06 28.42 3.36
N GLY A 2 2.97 28.84 4.02
CA GLY A 2 1.72 28.08 4.12
C GLY A 2 0.88 28.10 2.83
N ALA A 3 1.36 27.47 1.77
CA ALA A 3 0.62 27.32 0.52
C ALA A 3 -0.53 26.31 0.67
N ASP A 4 -1.65 26.55 -0.03
CA ASP A 4 -2.80 25.63 -0.08
C ASP A 4 -2.33 24.24 -0.58
N PRO A 5 -2.51 23.16 0.22
CA PRO A 5 -2.12 21.81 -0.18
C PRO A 5 -2.78 21.32 -1.48
N LYS A 6 -3.97 21.85 -1.81
CA LYS A 6 -4.66 21.53 -3.06
C LYS A 6 -4.01 22.21 -4.26
N ALA A 7 -3.12 23.19 -4.04
CA ALA A 7 -2.46 24.02 -5.04
C ALA A 7 -1.07 23.55 -5.48
N ARG A 8 -0.94 22.25 -5.77
CA ARG A 8 0.36 21.63 -6.11
C ARG A 8 0.48 21.13 -7.55
N ASP A 9 -0.59 21.19 -8.35
CA ASP A 9 -0.56 20.67 -9.72
C ASP A 9 0.05 21.66 -10.73
N ALA A 10 0.75 21.11 -11.72
CA ALA A 10 1.49 21.87 -12.73
C ALA A 10 0.60 22.39 -13.88
N ALA A 11 -0.67 21.98 -13.96
CA ALA A 11 -1.57 22.26 -15.08
C ALA A 11 -2.71 23.23 -14.68
N ARG A 12 -2.44 24.08 -13.70
CA ARG A 12 -3.46 24.94 -13.10
C ARG A 12 -3.82 26.14 -13.97
N VAL A 13 -5.10 26.45 -13.99
CA VAL A 13 -5.59 27.70 -14.57
C VAL A 13 -5.32 28.84 -13.59
N LEU A 14 -4.32 29.65 -13.89
CA LEU A 14 -4.02 30.87 -13.15
C LEU A 14 -4.94 32.00 -13.59
N ARG A 15 -5.15 32.96 -12.69
CA ARG A 15 -5.92 34.17 -13.01
C ARG A 15 -5.08 35.09 -13.88
N VAL A 16 -5.68 35.61 -14.94
CA VAL A 16 -5.02 36.54 -15.86
C VAL A 16 -5.04 37.95 -15.25
N VAL A 17 -3.89 38.61 -15.27
CA VAL A 17 -3.75 40.01 -14.82
C VAL A 17 -4.67 40.91 -15.63
N GLY A 18 -5.34 41.85 -14.96
CA GLY A 18 -6.34 42.75 -15.54
C GLY A 18 -7.77 42.17 -15.58
N THR A 19 -7.98 40.91 -15.24
CA THR A 19 -9.35 40.34 -15.14
C THR A 19 -10.01 40.65 -13.80
N ARG A 20 -11.35 40.71 -13.78
CA ARG A 20 -12.12 41.01 -12.56
C ARG A 20 -12.44 39.74 -11.76
N HIS A 21 -12.09 39.73 -10.47
CA HIS A 21 -12.42 38.65 -9.54
C HIS A 21 -13.90 38.74 -9.12
N ARG A 22 -14.78 37.97 -9.77
CA ARG A 22 -16.26 38.04 -9.57
C ARG A 22 -16.72 38.03 -8.11
N ARG A 23 -16.13 37.20 -7.23
CA ARG A 23 -16.56 37.11 -5.82
C ARG A 23 -16.05 38.23 -4.90
N ALA A 24 -14.98 38.93 -5.30
CA ALA A 24 -14.32 39.93 -4.46
C ALA A 24 -14.49 41.35 -5.03
N GLY A 25 -14.97 41.48 -6.26
CA GLY A 25 -15.18 42.77 -6.94
C GLY A 25 -13.91 43.47 -7.42
N THR A 26 -12.74 42.99 -7.02
CA THR A 26 -11.42 43.57 -7.31
C THR A 26 -10.82 43.08 -8.63
N THR A 27 -9.88 43.86 -9.18
CA THR A 27 -9.11 43.50 -10.37
C THR A 27 -7.87 42.71 -9.95
N VAL A 28 -7.49 41.72 -10.76
CA VAL A 28 -6.26 40.94 -10.54
C VAL A 28 -5.08 41.78 -11.00
N GLU A 29 -4.20 42.17 -10.08
CA GLU A 29 -3.01 42.98 -10.34
C GLU A 29 -1.73 42.18 -10.10
N ALA A 30 -0.70 42.43 -10.91
CA ALA A 30 0.63 41.87 -10.69
C ALA A 30 1.38 42.75 -9.68
N LEU A 31 1.71 42.20 -8.50
CA LEU A 31 2.47 42.93 -7.48
C LEU A 31 3.97 43.05 -7.81
N THR A 32 4.48 42.18 -8.67
CA THR A 32 5.88 42.18 -9.10
C THR A 32 5.94 41.77 -10.56
N THR A 33 6.62 42.55 -11.38
CA THR A 33 6.96 42.21 -12.76
C THR A 33 8.37 41.65 -12.77
N THR A 34 8.50 40.32 -12.85
CA THR A 34 9.80 39.65 -12.92
C THR A 34 10.49 40.02 -14.24
N ARG A 35 11.75 40.49 -14.16
CA ARG A 35 12.57 40.87 -15.32
C ARG A 35 13.54 39.77 -15.76
N ASP A 36 13.87 38.85 -14.86
CA ASP A 36 14.86 37.81 -15.11
C ASP A 36 14.16 36.49 -15.49
N VAL A 37 14.28 36.11 -16.75
CA VAL A 37 13.82 34.81 -17.26
C VAL A 37 15.00 33.86 -17.19
N GLU A 38 14.98 32.95 -16.23
CA GLU A 38 15.97 31.86 -16.15
C GLU A 38 15.50 30.63 -16.95
N PRO A 39 16.39 29.94 -17.67
CA PRO A 39 16.08 28.64 -18.25
C PRO A 39 15.63 27.65 -17.17
N PHE A 40 14.46 27.04 -17.37
CA PHE A 40 13.85 26.13 -16.38
C PHE A 40 14.80 25.01 -15.96
N ASP A 41 15.54 24.43 -16.90
CA ASP A 41 16.44 23.30 -16.61
C ASP A 41 17.63 23.71 -15.73
N GLU A 42 18.20 24.91 -15.93
CA GLU A 42 19.27 25.43 -15.09
C GLU A 42 18.78 25.75 -13.66
N LEU A 43 17.57 26.32 -13.56
CA LEU A 43 16.93 26.57 -12.27
C LEU A 43 16.61 25.25 -11.55
N ALA A 44 16.10 24.26 -12.28
CA ALA A 44 15.75 22.94 -11.75
C ALA A 44 16.99 22.21 -11.23
N ASP A 45 18.08 22.17 -12.00
CA ASP A 45 19.33 21.52 -11.58
C ASP A 45 19.97 22.22 -10.37
N ARG A 46 19.72 23.52 -10.16
CA ARG A 46 20.21 24.28 -9.00
C ARG A 46 19.39 24.07 -7.73
N ILE A 47 18.08 23.93 -7.85
CA ILE A 47 17.15 23.88 -6.72
C ILE A 47 16.80 22.44 -6.31
N LEU A 48 16.67 21.53 -7.28
CA LEU A 48 16.23 20.17 -7.01
C LEU A 48 17.38 19.30 -6.48
N PRO A 49 17.09 18.27 -5.68
CA PRO A 49 18.12 17.38 -5.13
C PRO A 49 18.87 16.53 -6.17
N PHE A 50 18.36 16.43 -7.40
CA PHE A 50 18.95 15.65 -8.49
C PHE A 50 18.82 16.42 -9.80
N THR A 51 19.91 16.44 -10.56
CA THR A 51 19.93 16.99 -11.92
C THR A 51 19.15 16.10 -12.88
N ARG A 52 18.77 16.65 -14.04
CA ARG A 52 18.13 15.83 -15.10
C ARG A 52 18.99 14.65 -15.56
N ALA A 53 20.30 14.85 -15.66
CA ALA A 53 21.24 13.79 -16.05
C ALA A 53 21.22 12.63 -15.05
N GLU A 54 21.32 12.94 -13.75
CA GLU A 54 21.24 11.95 -12.67
C GLU A 54 19.87 11.25 -12.64
N LEU A 55 18.77 11.97 -12.88
CA LEU A 55 17.45 11.36 -12.99
C LEU A 55 17.35 10.39 -14.17
N SER A 56 18.00 10.68 -15.29
CA SER A 56 18.10 9.79 -16.44
C SER A 56 18.83 8.50 -16.08
N ASP A 57 20.01 8.62 -15.47
CA ASP A 57 20.83 7.47 -15.05
C ASP A 57 20.10 6.61 -14.02
N LEU A 58 19.42 7.24 -13.05
CA LEU A 58 18.59 6.54 -12.07
C LEU A 58 17.45 5.75 -12.74
N ARG A 59 16.84 6.27 -13.81
CA ARG A 59 15.82 5.55 -14.59
C ARG A 59 16.41 4.33 -15.29
N VAL A 60 17.58 4.47 -15.92
CA VAL A 60 18.31 3.36 -16.58
C VAL A 60 18.68 2.27 -15.57
N GLN A 61 19.25 2.65 -14.42
CA GLN A 61 19.61 1.69 -13.37
C GLN A 61 18.38 0.96 -12.80
N LYS A 62 17.25 1.67 -12.60
CA LYS A 62 16.00 1.05 -12.16
C LYS A 62 15.46 0.07 -13.20
N ALA A 63 15.54 0.40 -14.49
CA ALA A 63 15.11 -0.47 -15.57
C ALA A 63 15.95 -1.76 -15.61
N LEU A 64 17.28 -1.65 -15.50
CA LEU A 64 18.21 -2.79 -15.45
C LEU A 64 17.96 -3.69 -14.22
N ARG A 65 17.71 -3.11 -13.04
CA ARG A 65 17.36 -3.90 -11.84
C ARG A 65 16.01 -4.61 -11.98
N ARG A 66 15.06 -4.01 -12.70
CA ARG A 66 13.74 -4.61 -12.95
C ARG A 66 13.83 -5.79 -13.92
N SER A 67 14.69 -5.71 -14.94
CA SER A 67 14.86 -6.81 -15.90
C SER A 67 15.52 -8.05 -15.30
N GLN A 68 16.35 -7.90 -14.26
CA GLN A 68 17.01 -9.01 -13.56
C GLN A 68 16.10 -9.76 -12.58
N ARG A 69 14.92 -9.20 -12.23
CA ARG A 69 14.00 -9.86 -11.29
C ARG A 69 13.18 -10.93 -12.02
N PRO A 70 13.09 -12.16 -11.49
CA PRO A 70 12.22 -13.17 -12.07
C PRO A 70 10.78 -12.66 -12.11
N LEU A 71 10.14 -12.79 -13.27
CA LEU A 71 8.74 -12.42 -13.45
C LEU A 71 7.88 -13.34 -12.58
N TRP A 72 7.15 -12.76 -11.64
CA TRP A 72 6.16 -13.50 -10.87
C TRP A 72 5.02 -13.94 -11.80
N THR A 73 4.74 -15.24 -11.80
CA THR A 73 3.63 -15.80 -12.58
C THR A 73 2.37 -15.83 -11.72
N PRO A 74 1.29 -15.14 -12.10
CA PRO A 74 0.04 -15.18 -11.36
C PRO A 74 -0.61 -16.57 -11.39
N PRO A 75 -1.44 -16.91 -10.40
CA PRO A 75 -2.33 -18.09 -10.48
C PRO A 75 -3.20 -18.04 -11.74
N LYS A 76 -3.59 -19.22 -12.26
CA LYS A 76 -4.33 -19.34 -13.53
C LYS A 76 -5.63 -18.52 -13.57
N ASP A 77 -6.32 -18.39 -12.44
CA ASP A 77 -7.62 -17.71 -12.37
C ASP A 77 -7.48 -16.19 -12.09
N PHE A 78 -6.25 -15.70 -11.91
CA PHE A 78 -6.02 -14.28 -11.65
C PHE A 78 -6.04 -13.49 -12.95
N SER A 79 -7.08 -12.67 -13.08
CA SER A 79 -7.23 -11.71 -14.16
C SER A 79 -7.45 -10.31 -13.61
N GLN A 80 -7.47 -9.32 -14.50
CA GLN A 80 -7.85 -7.97 -14.12
C GLN A 80 -9.31 -7.91 -13.70
N ALA A 81 -10.20 -8.65 -14.36
CA ALA A 81 -11.60 -8.74 -13.96
C ALA A 81 -11.72 -9.27 -12.53
N SER A 82 -11.04 -10.37 -12.19
CA SER A 82 -11.09 -10.94 -10.83
C SER A 82 -10.51 -10.01 -9.76
N LEU A 83 -9.46 -9.23 -10.09
CA LEU A 83 -8.92 -8.21 -9.18
C LEU A 83 -9.94 -7.10 -8.94
N TRP A 84 -10.56 -6.58 -10.00
CA TRP A 84 -11.50 -5.48 -9.91
C TRP A 84 -12.83 -5.89 -9.29
N GLU A 85 -13.25 -7.14 -9.48
CA GLU A 85 -14.37 -7.75 -8.77
C GLU A 85 -14.10 -7.77 -7.26
N ALA A 86 -12.96 -8.28 -6.83
CA ALA A 86 -12.59 -8.29 -5.42
C ALA A 86 -12.49 -6.86 -4.83
N ARG A 87 -12.02 -5.88 -5.62
CA ARG A 87 -12.01 -4.47 -5.21
C ARG A 87 -13.41 -3.89 -5.11
N LEU A 88 -14.33 -4.24 -6.01
CA LEU A 88 -15.72 -3.81 -5.92
C LEU A 88 -16.39 -4.39 -4.67
N SER A 89 -16.11 -5.66 -4.35
CA SER A 89 -16.55 -6.26 -3.08
C SER A 89 -15.98 -5.54 -1.86
N ASP A 90 -14.69 -5.14 -1.88
CA ASP A 90 -14.12 -4.33 -0.81
C ASP A 90 -14.78 -2.96 -0.68
N LEU A 91 -15.09 -2.30 -1.80
CA LEU A 91 -15.80 -1.01 -1.80
C LEU A 91 -17.22 -1.16 -1.21
N GLN A 92 -17.93 -2.24 -1.54
CA GLN A 92 -19.24 -2.54 -0.96
C GLN A 92 -19.13 -2.86 0.54
N ALA A 93 -18.14 -3.67 0.95
CA ALA A 93 -17.88 -3.96 2.36
C ALA A 93 -17.55 -2.69 3.15
N LEU A 94 -16.78 -1.77 2.57
CA LEU A 94 -16.48 -0.47 3.18
C LEU A 94 -17.74 0.38 3.37
N ARG A 95 -18.62 0.42 2.34
CA ARG A 95 -19.91 1.10 2.44
C ARG A 95 -20.75 0.52 3.59
N GLU A 96 -20.82 -0.81 3.67
CA GLU A 96 -21.55 -1.50 4.72
C GLU A 96 -20.97 -1.21 6.12
N LEU A 97 -19.65 -1.20 6.26
CA LEU A 97 -18.98 -0.92 7.54
C LEU A 97 -19.23 0.49 8.07
N ARG A 98 -19.33 1.48 7.19
CA ARG A 98 -19.47 2.90 7.57
C ARG A 98 -20.92 3.32 7.76
N TRP A 99 -21.82 2.81 6.92
CA TRP A 99 -23.19 3.32 6.84
C TRP A 99 -24.26 2.23 7.02
N PHE A 100 -23.92 0.95 7.18
CA PHE A 100 -24.89 -0.12 7.48
C PHE A 100 -26.11 -0.13 6.52
N GLY A 101 -25.85 0.06 5.23
CA GLY A 101 -26.90 0.15 4.20
C GLY A 101 -27.54 1.55 4.05
N GLU A 102 -27.29 2.49 4.95
CA GLU A 102 -27.80 3.86 4.88
C GLU A 102 -27.17 4.67 3.73
N PRO A 103 -27.85 5.74 3.27
CA PRO A 103 -27.29 6.65 2.28
C PRO A 103 -25.98 7.27 2.75
N MET A 104 -25.01 7.28 1.86
CA MET A 104 -23.67 7.80 2.13
C MET A 104 -23.71 9.35 2.16
N PRO A 105 -23.41 10.03 3.28
CA PRO A 105 -23.45 11.49 3.36
C PRO A 105 -22.26 12.16 2.65
N ASP A 106 -21.06 11.60 2.80
CA ASP A 106 -19.76 12.07 2.32
C ASP A 106 -19.07 11.01 1.43
N PHE A 107 -17.99 11.34 0.72
CA PHE A 107 -17.29 10.42 -0.20
C PHE A 107 -18.07 9.87 -1.41
N ARG A 108 -19.38 10.10 -1.54
CA ARG A 108 -20.25 9.60 -2.63
C ARG A 108 -19.62 9.65 -4.02
N ASP A 109 -19.21 10.84 -4.45
CA ASP A 109 -18.62 11.06 -5.78
C ASP A 109 -17.38 10.17 -6.00
N ARG A 110 -16.50 10.11 -5.00
CA ARG A 110 -15.23 9.35 -5.09
C ARG A 110 -15.52 7.86 -5.06
N TRP A 111 -16.39 7.41 -4.18
CA TRP A 111 -16.76 6.01 -4.06
C TRP A 111 -17.45 5.52 -5.34
N LEU A 112 -18.44 6.25 -5.87
CA LEU A 112 -19.12 5.91 -7.12
C LEU A 112 -18.16 5.90 -8.31
N PHE A 113 -17.19 6.82 -8.37
CA PHE A 113 -16.20 6.81 -9.44
C PHE A 113 -15.28 5.58 -9.38
N LEU A 114 -14.85 5.19 -8.17
CA LEU A 114 -14.05 4.00 -7.94
C LEU A 114 -14.83 2.71 -8.23
N ALA A 115 -16.10 2.65 -7.82
CA ALA A 115 -17.00 1.54 -8.12
C ALA A 115 -17.26 1.43 -9.62
N GLY A 116 -17.57 2.53 -10.30
CA GLY A 116 -17.74 2.59 -11.75
C GLY A 116 -16.48 2.18 -12.51
N ALA A 117 -15.30 2.59 -12.05
CA ALA A 117 -14.04 2.11 -12.60
C ALA A 117 -13.89 0.60 -12.44
N ALA A 118 -14.18 0.04 -11.26
CA ALA A 118 -14.15 -1.40 -11.04
C ALA A 118 -15.14 -2.16 -11.93
N MET A 119 -16.39 -1.70 -12.01
CA MET A 119 -17.43 -2.27 -12.88
C MET A 119 -17.02 -2.25 -14.36
N SER A 120 -16.28 -1.22 -14.80
CA SER A 120 -15.79 -1.16 -16.19
C SER A 120 -14.81 -2.27 -16.56
N TRP A 121 -14.19 -2.92 -15.57
CA TRP A 121 -13.29 -4.06 -15.76
C TRP A 121 -14.01 -5.41 -15.83
N ILE A 122 -15.23 -5.48 -15.30
CA ILE A 122 -15.99 -6.71 -15.09
C ILE A 122 -17.14 -6.83 -16.10
N SER A 123 -17.67 -5.70 -16.57
CA SER A 123 -18.87 -5.65 -17.41
C SER A 123 -18.63 -4.94 -18.75
N PRO A 124 -19.33 -5.33 -19.83
CA PRO A 124 -19.33 -4.57 -21.09
C PRO A 124 -20.02 -3.21 -20.92
N PRO A 125 -19.76 -2.22 -21.81
CA PRO A 125 -20.24 -0.84 -21.65
C PRO A 125 -21.75 -0.68 -21.51
N GLU A 126 -22.55 -1.53 -22.16
CA GLU A 126 -24.00 -1.49 -22.12
C GLU A 126 -24.52 -1.87 -20.73
N VAL A 127 -23.98 -2.96 -20.17
CA VAL A 127 -24.30 -3.42 -18.82
C VAL A 127 -23.76 -2.44 -17.78
N LEU A 128 -22.49 -2.02 -17.92
CA LEU A 128 -21.86 -1.01 -17.07
C LEU A 128 -22.73 0.24 -16.94
N ARG A 129 -23.24 0.74 -18.07
CA ARG A 129 -24.08 1.93 -18.09
C ARG A 129 -25.35 1.73 -17.26
N ARG A 130 -26.12 0.67 -17.54
CA ARG A 130 -27.35 0.36 -16.80
C ARG A 130 -27.09 0.24 -15.29
N GLU A 131 -26.12 -0.58 -14.91
CA GLU A 131 -25.82 -0.85 -13.50
C GLU A 131 -25.29 0.38 -12.77
N LEU A 132 -24.46 1.20 -13.43
CA LEU A 132 -23.91 2.40 -12.78
C LEU A 132 -24.96 3.50 -12.60
N TYR A 133 -25.97 3.60 -13.47
CA TYR A 133 -27.12 4.48 -13.22
C TYR A 133 -27.91 4.02 -12.00
N ALA A 134 -28.26 2.74 -11.93
CA ALA A 134 -29.00 2.18 -10.80
C ALA A 134 -28.23 2.38 -9.48
N LEU A 135 -26.92 2.10 -9.47
CA LEU A 135 -26.08 2.31 -8.30
C LEU A 135 -25.95 3.80 -7.91
N ALA A 136 -25.84 4.71 -8.89
CA ALA A 136 -25.73 6.14 -8.61
C ALA A 136 -27.05 6.72 -8.07
N GLU A 137 -28.19 6.21 -8.52
CA GLU A 137 -29.50 6.54 -7.96
C GLU A 137 -29.62 5.99 -6.53
N GLU A 138 -29.31 4.71 -6.31
CA GLU A 138 -29.39 4.05 -5.00
C GLU A 138 -28.49 4.72 -3.95
N VAL A 139 -27.21 4.91 -4.27
CA VAL A 139 -26.21 5.39 -3.31
C VAL A 139 -26.19 6.92 -3.22
N GLY A 140 -26.41 7.58 -4.36
CA GLY A 140 -26.21 9.02 -4.50
C GLY A 140 -27.49 9.84 -4.55
N GLY A 141 -28.63 9.23 -4.86
CA GLY A 141 -29.84 9.95 -5.29
C GLY A 141 -29.62 10.71 -6.60
N TRP A 142 -28.69 10.26 -7.45
CA TRP A 142 -28.28 10.99 -8.64
C TRP A 142 -29.28 10.84 -9.78
N THR A 143 -29.58 11.94 -10.45
CA THR A 143 -30.36 11.91 -11.69
C THR A 143 -29.50 11.37 -12.85
N PRO A 144 -30.12 10.83 -13.92
CA PRO A 144 -29.37 10.35 -15.08
C PRO A 144 -28.44 11.40 -15.69
N GLY A 145 -28.88 12.66 -15.79
CA GLY A 145 -28.03 13.74 -16.31
C GLY A 145 -26.81 14.02 -15.43
N HIS A 146 -26.96 13.94 -14.10
CA HIS A 146 -25.85 14.11 -13.18
C HIS A 146 -24.86 12.94 -13.28
N THR A 147 -25.37 11.71 -13.35
CA THR A 147 -24.56 10.50 -13.54
C THR A 147 -23.80 10.53 -14.86
N ASP A 148 -24.42 10.93 -15.97
CA ASP A 148 -23.72 11.08 -17.25
C ASP A 148 -22.58 12.09 -17.15
N SER A 149 -22.81 13.23 -16.51
CA SER A 149 -21.78 14.25 -16.34
C SER A 149 -20.61 13.76 -15.48
N LYS A 150 -20.90 13.13 -14.33
CA LYS A 150 -19.87 12.70 -13.36
C LYS A 150 -19.13 11.44 -13.79
N MET A 151 -19.81 10.53 -14.49
CA MET A 151 -19.27 9.23 -14.91
C MET A 151 -18.90 9.17 -16.39
N HIS A 152 -18.98 10.30 -17.11
CA HIS A 152 -18.63 10.39 -18.54
C HIS A 152 -17.30 9.71 -18.86
N ALA A 153 -16.26 9.96 -18.05
CA ALA A 153 -14.93 9.39 -18.26
C ALA A 153 -14.92 7.86 -18.14
N ILE A 154 -15.70 7.28 -17.22
CA ILE A 154 -15.85 5.82 -17.06
C ILE A 154 -16.50 5.23 -18.31
N PHE A 155 -17.62 5.81 -18.76
CA PHE A 155 -18.32 5.33 -19.96
C PHE A 155 -17.47 5.45 -21.23
N ARG A 156 -16.78 6.59 -21.39
CA ARG A 156 -15.89 6.83 -22.53
C ARG A 156 -14.77 5.78 -22.58
N THR A 157 -14.03 5.62 -21.47
CA THR A 157 -12.88 4.69 -21.43
C THR A 157 -13.29 3.22 -21.59
N ALA A 158 -14.47 2.83 -21.10
CA ALA A 158 -15.01 1.48 -21.31
C ALA A 158 -15.30 1.21 -22.81
N ARG A 159 -15.94 2.16 -23.51
CA ARG A 159 -16.20 2.04 -24.95
C ARG A 159 -14.91 2.05 -25.78
N GLU A 160 -13.97 2.91 -25.44
CA GLU A 160 -12.66 2.95 -26.11
C GLU A 160 -11.92 1.61 -25.97
N HIS A 161 -11.95 1.01 -24.79
CA HIS A 161 -11.39 -0.31 -24.57
C HIS A 161 -12.09 -1.39 -25.40
N GLN A 162 -13.43 -1.37 -25.46
CA GLN A 162 -14.20 -2.32 -26.27
C GLN A 162 -13.89 -2.17 -27.78
N ALA A 163 -13.66 -0.94 -28.23
CA ALA A 163 -13.21 -0.64 -29.59
C ALA A 163 -11.73 -1.00 -29.86
N GLY A 164 -11.04 -1.65 -28.91
CA GLY A 164 -9.65 -2.07 -29.06
C GLY A 164 -8.61 -0.95 -28.92
N LYS A 165 -9.01 0.27 -28.54
CA LYS A 165 -8.07 1.39 -28.38
C LYS A 165 -7.09 1.09 -27.24
N ARG A 166 -5.88 1.61 -27.39
CA ARG A 166 -4.81 1.55 -26.39
C ARG A 166 -4.28 2.96 -26.16
N VAL A 167 -3.83 3.22 -24.94
CA VAL A 167 -3.17 4.48 -24.56
C VAL A 167 -1.73 4.19 -24.19
N GLU A 168 -0.83 5.10 -24.52
CA GLU A 168 0.58 4.98 -24.12
C GLU A 168 0.74 5.42 -22.67
N TRP A 169 1.34 4.56 -21.85
CA TRP A 169 1.68 4.86 -20.48
C TRP A 169 3.03 4.25 -20.14
N ASP A 170 4.01 5.09 -19.77
CA ASP A 170 5.37 4.64 -19.45
C ASP A 170 5.99 3.79 -20.58
N GLY A 171 5.78 4.21 -21.83
CA GLY A 171 6.23 3.51 -23.04
C GLY A 171 5.48 2.22 -23.37
N LEU A 172 4.38 1.90 -22.67
CA LEU A 172 3.60 0.68 -22.86
C LEU A 172 2.18 0.97 -23.35
N ALA A 173 1.71 0.19 -24.32
CA ALA A 173 0.33 0.26 -24.83
C ALA A 173 -0.64 -0.44 -23.87
N VAL A 174 -1.34 0.34 -23.05
CA VAL A 174 -2.25 -0.14 -22.00
C VAL A 174 -3.72 0.14 -22.32
N SER A 175 -4.62 -0.48 -21.56
CA SER A 175 -6.07 -0.22 -21.63
C SER A 175 -6.37 1.25 -21.23
N PRO A 176 -7.31 1.93 -21.92
CA PRO A 176 -7.74 3.28 -21.54
C PRO A 176 -8.56 3.33 -20.24
N ARG A 177 -9.14 2.20 -19.79
CA ARG A 177 -9.88 2.11 -18.52
C ARG A 177 -8.99 2.49 -17.33
N TYR A 178 -9.57 3.22 -16.37
CA TYR A 178 -8.87 3.65 -15.17
C TYR A 178 -8.31 2.49 -14.36
N ARG A 179 -7.10 2.69 -13.82
CA ARG A 179 -6.45 1.75 -12.89
C ARG A 179 -5.90 2.47 -11.68
N PHE A 180 -6.62 2.35 -10.58
CA PHE A 180 -6.21 2.90 -9.29
C PHE A 180 -5.24 1.96 -8.57
N LYS A 181 -4.24 2.56 -7.93
CA LYS A 181 -3.41 1.89 -6.95
C LYS A 181 -4.16 1.79 -5.61
N ASN A 182 -3.76 0.86 -4.75
CA ASN A 182 -4.39 0.72 -3.44
C ASN A 182 -4.25 2.01 -2.62
N GLU A 183 -3.08 2.63 -2.68
CA GLU A 183 -2.78 3.87 -1.97
C GLU A 183 -3.74 4.99 -2.37
N THR A 184 -4.06 5.11 -3.66
CA THR A 184 -5.02 6.12 -4.16
C THR A 184 -6.43 5.86 -3.65
N ILE A 185 -6.87 4.60 -3.61
CA ILE A 185 -8.20 4.25 -3.12
C ILE A 185 -8.31 4.56 -1.62
N ILE A 186 -7.29 4.14 -0.85
CA ILE A 186 -7.21 4.38 0.59
C ILE A 186 -7.20 5.88 0.89
N GLU A 187 -6.41 6.67 0.17
CA GLU A 187 -6.36 8.13 0.33
C GLU A 187 -7.69 8.79 -0.03
N TRP A 188 -8.29 8.43 -1.18
CA TRP A 188 -9.52 9.08 -1.65
C TRP A 188 -10.71 8.84 -0.73
N LEU A 189 -10.79 7.66 -0.14
CA LEU A 189 -11.87 7.26 0.75
C LEU A 189 -11.49 7.38 2.22
N GLU A 190 -10.28 7.86 2.51
CA GLU A 190 -9.75 8.02 3.88
C GLU A 190 -9.94 6.73 4.69
N ILE A 191 -9.55 5.59 4.12
CA ILE A 191 -9.74 4.26 4.72
C ILE A 191 -8.80 4.12 5.92
N THR A 192 -9.35 3.72 7.07
CA THR A 192 -8.58 3.56 8.30
C THR A 192 -7.87 2.19 8.38
N PRO A 193 -6.81 2.05 9.19
CA PRO A 193 -6.17 0.75 9.42
C PRO A 193 -7.14 -0.32 9.96
N GLU A 194 -8.16 0.07 10.71
CA GLU A 194 -9.20 -0.83 11.24
C GLU A 194 -10.11 -1.34 10.12
N GLU A 195 -10.50 -0.46 9.20
CA GLU A 195 -11.30 -0.81 8.02
C GLU A 195 -10.49 -1.71 7.08
N GLU A 196 -9.22 -1.40 6.82
CA GLU A 196 -8.33 -2.22 5.98
C GLU A 196 -8.28 -3.68 6.45
N ARG A 197 -8.34 -3.94 7.76
CA ARG A 197 -8.36 -5.30 8.32
C ARG A 197 -9.58 -6.11 7.90
N ARG A 198 -10.68 -5.45 7.51
CA ARG A 198 -11.90 -6.07 7.01
C ARG A 198 -11.91 -6.24 5.48
N LEU A 199 -11.01 -5.57 4.77
CA LEU A 199 -10.92 -5.61 3.31
C LEU A 199 -9.96 -6.72 2.82
N LYS A 200 -10.19 -7.24 1.62
CA LYS A 200 -9.43 -8.35 1.03
C LYS A 200 -8.23 -7.86 0.22
N THR A 201 -8.43 -6.86 -0.63
CA THR A 201 -7.49 -6.40 -1.65
C THR A 201 -7.09 -4.94 -1.51
N VAL A 202 -7.99 -4.05 -1.09
CA VAL A 202 -7.71 -2.63 -0.84
C VAL A 202 -7.06 -2.50 0.54
N ILE A 203 -5.78 -2.83 0.60
CA ILE A 203 -4.96 -2.76 1.82
C ILE A 203 -3.65 -2.06 1.52
N SER A 204 -3.13 -1.37 2.54
CA SER A 204 -1.81 -0.76 2.56
C SER A 204 -0.71 -1.82 2.60
N ASP A 205 0.51 -1.38 2.31
CA ASP A 205 1.69 -2.22 2.48
C ASP A 205 1.90 -2.64 3.94
N ASP A 206 1.51 -1.81 4.91
CA ASP A 206 1.64 -2.13 6.33
C ASP A 206 0.69 -3.25 6.76
N GLU A 207 -0.57 -3.18 6.35
CA GLU A 207 -1.54 -4.26 6.58
C GLU A 207 -1.13 -5.55 5.86
N ARG A 208 -0.63 -5.44 4.62
CA ARG A 208 -0.08 -6.57 3.88
C ARG A 208 1.08 -7.24 4.63
N ARG A 209 2.03 -6.45 5.17
CA ARG A 209 3.15 -6.95 5.98
C ARG A 209 2.66 -7.59 7.26
N ARG A 210 1.65 -7.02 7.95
CA ARG A 210 1.04 -7.62 9.14
C ARG A 210 0.49 -9.02 8.83
N ARG A 211 -0.36 -9.14 7.81
CA ARG A 211 -0.93 -10.44 7.39
C ARG A 211 0.13 -11.46 6.99
N ASN A 212 1.21 -11.03 6.33
CA ASN A 212 2.34 -11.90 6.02
C ASN A 212 3.01 -12.44 7.28
N ARG A 213 3.31 -11.57 8.26
CA ARG A 213 3.91 -11.99 9.54
C ARG A 213 3.03 -13.00 10.27
N GLU A 214 1.73 -12.74 10.34
CA GLU A 214 0.75 -13.65 10.99
C GLU A 214 0.69 -15.02 10.28
N ARG A 215 0.68 -15.04 8.94
CA ARG A 215 0.73 -16.29 8.17
C ARG A 215 2.04 -17.04 8.37
N ASP A 216 3.18 -16.34 8.33
CA ASP A 216 4.49 -16.94 8.53
C ASP A 216 4.64 -17.52 9.94
N GLU A 217 4.13 -16.82 10.94
CA GLU A 217 4.09 -17.29 12.32
C GLU A 217 3.22 -18.53 12.46
N LYS A 218 2.00 -18.52 11.91
CA LYS A 218 1.10 -19.67 11.90
C LYS A 218 1.76 -20.88 11.23
N ARG A 219 2.34 -20.71 10.04
CA ARG A 219 3.06 -21.76 9.32
C ARG A 219 4.22 -22.32 10.15
N ARG A 220 4.97 -21.47 10.86
CA ARG A 220 6.06 -21.90 11.75
C ARG A 220 5.53 -22.74 12.91
N ARG A 221 4.43 -22.31 13.56
CA ARG A 221 3.79 -23.08 14.64
C ARG A 221 3.30 -24.44 14.15
N GLU A 222 2.65 -24.50 12.99
CA GLU A 222 2.18 -25.74 12.37
C GLU A 222 3.33 -26.69 12.00
N ALA A 223 4.49 -26.15 11.60
CA ALA A 223 5.71 -26.91 11.37
C ALA A 223 6.45 -27.34 12.65
N GLY A 224 5.85 -27.14 13.83
CA GLY A 224 6.42 -27.52 15.12
C GLY A 224 7.56 -26.61 15.60
N ALA A 225 7.68 -25.40 15.05
CA ALA A 225 8.64 -24.43 15.55
C ALA A 225 8.21 -24.00 16.96
N MET A 226 9.09 -24.25 17.93
CA MET A 226 8.92 -23.81 19.30
C MET A 226 8.73 -22.30 19.35
N THR A 227 7.80 -21.85 20.19
CA THR A 227 7.68 -20.42 20.51
C THR A 227 8.95 -19.93 21.17
N ARG A 228 9.18 -18.61 21.14
CA ARG A 228 10.34 -18.00 21.82
C ARG A 228 10.35 -18.35 23.31
N THR A 229 9.19 -18.32 23.96
CA THR A 229 9.02 -18.68 25.37
C THR A 229 9.41 -20.14 25.61
N GLU A 230 8.87 -21.09 24.84
CA GLU A 230 9.23 -22.51 25.00
C GLU A 230 10.72 -22.77 24.73
N TYR A 231 11.31 -22.06 23.77
CA TYR A 231 12.75 -22.13 23.51
C TYR A 231 13.56 -21.60 24.71
N GLU A 232 13.17 -20.44 25.25
CA GLU A 232 13.81 -19.82 26.41
C GLU A 232 13.65 -20.67 27.68
N ASP A 233 12.47 -21.26 27.92
CA ASP A 233 12.19 -22.18 29.03
C ASP A 233 12.99 -23.46 28.91
N ARG A 234 13.05 -24.07 27.72
CA ARG A 234 13.88 -25.26 27.49
C ARG A 234 15.36 -24.94 27.66
N ALA A 235 15.81 -23.77 27.24
CA ALA A 235 17.17 -23.31 27.48
C ALA A 235 17.43 -23.08 28.97
N ALA A 236 16.49 -22.49 29.71
CA ALA A 236 16.60 -22.27 31.14
C ALA A 236 16.65 -23.59 31.92
N TRP A 237 15.76 -24.53 31.60
CA TRP A 237 15.75 -25.88 32.17
C TRP A 237 17.08 -26.60 31.90
N ARG A 238 17.57 -26.60 30.65
CA ARG A 238 18.87 -27.19 30.30
C ARG A 238 20.02 -26.57 31.08
N ARG A 239 19.98 -25.25 31.34
CA ARG A 239 21.01 -24.57 32.13
C ARG A 239 20.97 -25.01 33.60
N ALA A 240 19.78 -25.01 34.21
CA ALA A 240 19.60 -25.45 35.59
C ALA A 240 20.03 -26.91 35.78
N GLU A 241 19.62 -27.77 34.86
CA GLU A 241 19.92 -29.20 34.89
C GLU A 241 21.41 -29.48 34.68
N ALA A 242 22.08 -28.74 33.78
CA ALA A 242 23.52 -28.84 33.60
C ALA A 242 24.30 -28.45 34.87
N VAL A 243 23.83 -27.42 35.59
CA VAL A 243 24.43 -26.99 36.86
C VAL A 243 24.21 -28.05 37.95
N ARG A 244 22.99 -28.61 38.04
CA ARG A 244 22.65 -29.70 38.98
C ARG A 244 23.55 -30.92 38.77
N MET A 245 23.62 -31.44 37.55
CA MET A 245 24.46 -32.60 37.21
C MET A 245 25.95 -32.34 37.48
N ALA A 246 26.43 -31.11 37.26
CA ALA A 246 27.81 -30.76 37.57
C ALA A 246 28.09 -30.74 39.09
N ALA A 247 27.12 -30.31 39.91
CA ALA A 247 27.21 -30.36 41.37
C ALA A 247 27.22 -31.81 41.90
N GLU A 248 26.54 -32.73 41.21
CA GLU A 248 26.58 -34.18 41.46
C GLU A 248 27.90 -34.85 40.99
N GLY A 249 28.85 -34.07 40.47
CA GLY A 249 30.19 -34.54 40.10
C GLY A 249 30.33 -35.06 38.67
N LEU A 250 29.31 -34.92 37.81
CA LEU A 250 29.40 -35.36 36.42
C LEU A 250 30.33 -34.46 35.60
N GLN A 251 31.15 -35.08 34.74
CA GLN A 251 32.01 -34.34 33.82
C GLN A 251 31.20 -33.71 32.66
N SER A 252 31.66 -32.57 32.14
CA SER A 252 30.92 -31.82 31.10
C SER A 252 30.64 -32.61 29.82
N GLY A 253 31.46 -33.62 29.49
CA GLY A 253 31.21 -34.52 28.35
C GLY A 253 30.07 -35.52 28.60
N GLU A 254 29.88 -35.96 29.84
CA GLU A 254 28.77 -36.80 30.29
C GLU A 254 27.44 -36.02 30.20
N ILE A 255 27.45 -34.79 30.74
CA ILE A 255 26.30 -33.89 30.77
C ILE A 255 25.86 -33.53 29.34
N ALA A 256 26.82 -33.24 28.46
CA ALA A 256 26.57 -32.95 27.04
C ALA A 256 25.83 -34.10 26.34
N ARG A 257 26.27 -35.35 26.57
CA ARG A 257 25.60 -36.55 26.03
C ARG A 257 24.18 -36.71 26.58
N ARG A 258 23.98 -36.55 27.90
CA ARG A 258 22.67 -36.70 28.55
C ARG A 258 21.65 -35.63 28.12
N LEU A 259 22.10 -34.39 27.89
CA LEU A 259 21.22 -33.29 27.48
C LEU A 259 21.11 -33.13 25.95
N GLY A 260 21.85 -33.93 25.18
CA GLY A 260 21.84 -33.89 23.71
C GLY A 260 22.35 -32.57 23.12
N ILE A 261 23.32 -31.92 23.77
CA ILE A 261 23.90 -30.64 23.33
C ILE A 261 25.43 -30.67 23.33
N SER A 262 26.07 -29.69 22.68
CA SER A 262 27.52 -29.68 22.52
C SER A 262 28.26 -29.44 23.85
N LYS A 263 29.42 -30.09 24.01
CA LYS A 263 30.31 -29.94 25.18
C LYS A 263 30.70 -28.47 25.41
N SER A 264 30.94 -27.71 24.35
CA SER A 264 31.27 -26.28 24.43
C SER A 264 30.12 -25.45 25.01
N SER A 265 28.86 -25.77 24.68
CA SER A 265 27.69 -25.10 25.24
C SER A 265 27.58 -25.34 26.75
N ILE A 266 27.81 -26.57 27.21
CA ILE A 266 27.83 -26.90 28.65
C ILE A 266 28.94 -26.14 29.38
N GLN A 267 30.16 -26.15 28.84
CA GLN A 267 31.29 -25.44 29.44
C GLN A 267 31.04 -23.95 29.57
N LYS A 268 30.40 -23.32 28.57
CA LYS A 268 30.01 -21.91 28.64
C LYS A 268 28.96 -21.67 29.74
N THR A 269 27.92 -22.50 29.81
CA THR A 269 26.88 -22.41 30.85
C THR A 269 27.49 -22.53 32.26
N LEU A 270 28.33 -23.53 32.50
CA LEU A 270 28.97 -23.75 33.81
C LEU A 270 29.93 -22.61 34.19
N ARG A 271 30.64 -22.04 33.22
CA ARG A 271 31.52 -20.88 33.44
C ARG A 271 30.73 -19.63 33.87
N VAL A 272 29.60 -19.38 33.23
CA VAL A 272 28.70 -18.26 33.59
C VAL A 272 28.13 -18.48 35.00
N ALA A 273 27.72 -19.71 35.32
CA ALA A 273 27.20 -20.04 36.65
C ALA A 273 28.23 -19.82 37.76
N ARG A 274 29.50 -20.24 37.56
CA ARG A 274 30.59 -20.02 38.54
C ARG A 274 30.87 -18.53 38.80
N ARG A 275 30.93 -17.73 37.73
CA ARG A 275 31.11 -16.26 37.85
C ARG A 275 29.97 -15.59 38.60
N GLY A 276 28.74 -16.08 38.45
CA GLY A 276 27.57 -15.54 39.16
C GLY A 276 27.52 -15.87 40.66
N VAL A 277 28.20 -16.94 41.09
CA VAL A 277 28.38 -17.28 42.52
C VAL A 277 29.45 -16.39 43.14
N GLU A 278 30.59 -16.24 42.48
CA GLU A 278 31.70 -15.37 42.94
C GLU A 278 31.26 -13.89 43.10
N SER A 279 30.37 -13.39 42.24
CA SER A 279 29.85 -12.02 42.33
C SER A 279 28.76 -11.80 43.39
N ARG A 280 28.19 -12.86 43.98
CA ARG A 280 27.17 -12.78 45.05
C ARG A 280 27.74 -13.01 46.44
N SER A 281 29.02 -13.39 46.52
CA SER A 281 29.74 -13.72 47.76
C SER A 281 30.77 -12.66 48.17
N GLY A 282 30.83 -11.52 47.46
CA GLY A 282 31.58 -10.33 47.83
C GLY A 282 30.63 -9.14 47.94
#